data_AF-A0A436A6X1-F1
#
_entry.id   AF-A0A436A6X1-F1
#
_cell.length_a   1.000
_cell.length_b   1.000
_cell.length_c   1.000
_cell.angle_alpha   90.00
_cell.angle_beta   90.00
_cell.angle_gamma   90.00
#
_symmetry.space_group_name_H-M   'P 1'
#
loop_
_entity.id
_entity.type
_entity.pdbx_description
1 polymer ?
#
loop_
_entity_poly.entity_id
_entity_poly.type
_entity_poly.pdbx_seq_one_letter_code
_entity_poly.pdbx_strand_id
1 'polypeptide(L)'
;LIAVHAVEPDAVDMAAIGIDVGVMKKCTLCVDRIYNDNLAEEDRVPACVAACPTSARHFGDLGDPLSAVSQLVAERGGVDLMPELGYRPTNKYLPPRAHTARAASVAAPALEPVRAEGGFLGWVDRMLSN
;
A
#
# COMPACT_ATOMS: atom_id res chain seq x y z
N LEU A 1 -3.65 1.72 -25.91
CA LEU A 1 -2.24 2.11 -26.12
C LEU A 1 -1.93 3.25 -25.17
N ILE A 2 -1.36 2.96 -24.00
CA ILE A 2 -0.75 4.02 -23.19
C ILE A 2 0.56 4.34 -23.88
N ALA A 3 0.59 5.46 -24.58
CA ALA A 3 1.78 5.98 -25.22
C ALA A 3 2.76 6.41 -24.12
N VAL A 4 3.75 5.55 -23.86
CA VAL A 4 5.03 5.96 -23.26
C VAL A 4 5.77 6.76 -24.32
N HIS A 5 5.37 8.03 -24.52
CA HIS A 5 6.29 8.98 -25.12
C HIS A 5 7.46 9.12 -24.16
N ALA A 6 8.66 8.96 -24.71
CA ALA A 6 9.95 9.07 -24.03
C ALA A 6 9.94 10.22 -23.03
N VAL A 7 9.92 9.88 -21.75
CA VAL A 7 10.41 10.76 -20.70
C VAL A 7 11.87 10.37 -20.54
N GLU A 8 12.74 11.36 -20.68
CA GLU A 8 14.20 11.22 -20.70
C GLU A 8 14.71 10.32 -19.56
N PRO A 9 15.82 9.60 -19.76
CA PRO A 9 16.43 8.70 -18.76
C PRO A 9 16.82 9.42 -17.45
N ASP A 10 16.72 10.74 -17.40
CA ASP A 10 17.12 11.59 -16.28
C ASP A 10 15.96 11.87 -15.30
N ALA A 11 14.72 11.49 -15.63
CA ALA A 11 13.54 11.77 -14.80
C ALA A 11 13.18 10.67 -13.79
N VAL A 12 13.91 9.57 -13.78
CA VAL A 12 13.84 8.51 -12.76
C VAL A 12 14.80 8.80 -11.59
N ASP A 13 15.06 10.08 -11.29
CA ASP A 13 15.71 10.47 -10.04
C ASP A 13 14.83 10.07 -8.85
N MET A 14 15.12 8.86 -8.38
CA MET A 14 14.52 8.15 -7.27
C MET A 14 14.72 8.83 -5.91
N ALA A 15 15.40 9.99 -5.87
CA ALA A 15 15.69 10.74 -4.65
C ALA A 15 14.61 11.76 -4.25
N ALA A 16 13.61 12.07 -5.08
CA ALA A 16 12.67 13.15 -4.75
C ALA A 16 11.20 12.82 -5.03
N ILE A 17 10.48 12.34 -4.00
CA ILE A 17 9.06 12.75 -3.81
C ILE A 17 9.05 14.22 -3.31
N GLY A 18 9.79 15.10 -3.99
CA GLY A 18 9.77 16.55 -3.76
C GLY A 18 8.56 17.15 -4.47
N ILE A 19 7.80 18.01 -3.79
CA ILE A 19 6.61 18.72 -4.33
C ILE A 19 7.04 19.88 -5.25
N ASP A 20 8.33 20.20 -5.24
CA ASP A 20 8.97 21.42 -5.72
C ASP A 20 9.34 21.45 -7.21
N VAL A 21 9.24 20.33 -7.93
CA VAL A 21 9.74 20.23 -9.33
C VAL A 21 8.74 20.60 -10.42
N GLY A 22 7.49 20.97 -10.09
CA GLY A 22 6.47 21.32 -11.10
C GLY A 22 6.07 20.16 -12.04
N VAL A 23 6.51 18.94 -11.74
CA VAL A 23 6.21 17.72 -12.50
C VAL A 23 5.08 16.93 -11.84
N MET A 24 4.11 16.46 -12.63
CA MET A 24 3.02 15.62 -12.13
C MET A 24 3.51 14.20 -11.88
N LYS A 25 3.30 13.71 -10.66
CA LYS A 25 3.70 12.38 -10.21
C LYS A 25 2.48 11.48 -10.05
N LYS A 26 2.66 10.19 -10.32
CA LYS A 26 1.63 9.16 -10.14
C LYS A 26 2.27 7.85 -9.70
N CYS A 27 1.45 6.89 -9.28
CA CYS A 27 1.92 5.53 -9.08
C CYS A 27 2.46 4.92 -10.38
N THR A 28 3.67 4.39 -10.31
CA THR A 28 4.36 3.66 -11.39
C THR A 28 4.50 2.17 -11.08
N LEU A 29 3.76 1.66 -10.08
CA LEU A 29 3.89 0.29 -9.55
C LEU A 29 5.30 -0.05 -9.07
N CYS A 30 6.02 0.95 -8.55
CA CYS A 30 7.41 0.83 -8.10
C CYS A 30 8.31 0.23 -9.18
N VAL A 31 8.24 0.80 -10.40
CA VAL A 31 9.07 0.42 -11.55
C VAL A 31 10.55 0.27 -11.18
N ASP A 32 11.03 1.14 -10.29
CA ASP A 32 12.42 1.20 -9.83
C ASP A 32 12.79 0.06 -8.87
N ARG A 33 11.80 -0.65 -8.33
CA ARG A 33 11.98 -1.78 -7.41
C ARG A 33 11.78 -3.11 -8.11
N ILE A 34 10.79 -3.21 -9.00
CA ILE A 34 10.47 -4.46 -9.72
C ILE A 34 11.58 -4.88 -10.69
N TYR A 35 12.30 -3.92 -11.28
CA TYR A 35 13.40 -4.18 -12.23
C TYR A 35 14.79 -4.05 -11.60
N ASN A 36 14.87 -3.90 -10.27
CA ASN A 36 16.16 -3.71 -9.61
C ASN A 36 16.83 -5.05 -9.33
N ASP A 37 17.89 -5.34 -10.10
CA ASP A 37 18.63 -6.59 -9.95
C ASP A 37 19.43 -6.71 -8.65
N ASN A 38 19.63 -5.61 -7.93
CA ASN A 38 20.31 -5.61 -6.64
C ASN A 38 19.42 -6.12 -5.49
N LEU A 39 18.12 -6.30 -5.72
CA LEU A 39 17.19 -6.87 -4.75
C LEU A 39 16.99 -8.37 -5.04
N ALA A 40 16.81 -9.16 -4.00
CA ALA A 40 16.35 -10.53 -4.12
C ALA A 40 14.99 -10.54 -4.85
N GLU A 41 14.71 -11.58 -5.64
CA GLU A 41 13.49 -11.65 -6.46
C GLU A 41 12.22 -11.52 -5.61
N GLU A 42 12.19 -12.14 -4.43
CA GLU A 42 11.12 -12.03 -3.44
C GLU A 42 10.89 -10.61 -2.90
N ASP A 43 11.93 -9.78 -2.90
CA ASP A 43 11.87 -8.37 -2.51
C ASP A 43 11.46 -7.45 -3.67
N ARG A 44 11.43 -7.91 -4.93
CA ARG A 44 11.06 -7.09 -6.10
C ARG A 44 9.55 -6.84 -6.22
N VAL A 45 8.91 -6.53 -5.11
CA VAL A 45 7.48 -6.20 -4.99
C VAL A 45 7.29 -4.71 -4.71
N PRO A 46 6.14 -4.10 -5.07
CA PRO A 46 5.89 -2.71 -4.78
C PRO A 46 5.92 -2.39 -3.29
N ALA A 47 6.42 -1.21 -2.94
CA ALA A 47 6.55 -0.77 -1.55
C ALA A 47 5.19 -0.81 -0.80
N CYS A 48 4.10 -0.47 -1.48
CA CYS A 48 2.76 -0.51 -0.88
C CYS A 48 2.22 -1.92 -0.61
N VAL A 49 2.76 -2.94 -1.30
CA VAL A 49 2.47 -4.36 -1.03
C VAL A 49 3.31 -4.84 0.15
N ALA A 50 4.62 -4.60 0.10
CA ALA A 50 5.54 -4.98 1.19
C ALA A 50 5.15 -4.33 2.54
N ALA A 51 4.72 -3.08 2.52
CA ALA A 51 4.36 -2.34 3.74
C ALA A 51 2.98 -2.71 4.32
N CYS A 52 2.17 -3.53 3.65
CA CYS A 52 0.79 -3.75 4.07
C CYS A 52 0.70 -4.83 5.18
N PRO A 53 0.38 -4.47 6.44
CA PRO A 53 0.35 -5.44 7.54
C PRO A 53 -0.80 -6.44 7.41
N THR A 54 -1.89 -6.04 6.73
CA THR A 54 -3.10 -6.85 6.56
C THR A 54 -3.12 -7.62 5.24
N SER A 55 -2.05 -7.51 4.43
CA SER A 55 -1.99 -8.11 3.07
C SER A 55 -3.19 -7.74 2.20
N ALA A 56 -3.62 -6.47 2.26
CA ALA A 56 -4.76 -5.98 1.48
C ALA A 56 -4.43 -5.75 0.00
N ARG A 57 -3.15 -5.64 -0.35
CA ARG A 57 -2.67 -5.42 -1.72
C ARG A 57 -1.90 -6.64 -2.19
N HIS A 58 -2.19 -7.12 -3.39
CA HIS A 58 -1.49 -8.22 -4.04
C HIS A 58 -0.95 -7.72 -5.38
N PHE A 59 0.25 -8.18 -5.75
CA PHE A 59 0.93 -7.78 -6.98
C PHE A 59 1.39 -9.01 -7.75
N GLY A 60 1.34 -8.93 -9.07
CA GLY A 60 1.64 -10.03 -10.00
C GLY A 60 1.12 -9.71 -11.40
N ASP A 61 1.33 -10.65 -12.32
CA ASP A 61 0.90 -10.51 -13.71
C ASP A 61 -0.58 -10.89 -13.87
N LEU A 62 -1.43 -9.91 -14.21
CA LEU A 62 -2.86 -10.15 -14.47
C LEU A 62 -3.11 -10.73 -15.88
N GLY A 63 -2.10 -10.72 -16.76
CA GLY A 63 -2.16 -11.33 -18.08
C GLY A 63 -1.95 -12.85 -18.05
N ASP A 64 -1.24 -13.35 -17.05
CA ASP A 64 -1.06 -14.78 -16.82
C ASP A 64 -2.22 -15.35 -15.98
N PRO A 65 -3.07 -16.23 -16.53
CA PRO A 65 -4.18 -16.83 -15.77
C PRO A 65 -3.72 -17.74 -14.63
N LEU A 66 -2.47 -18.22 -14.66
CA LEU A 66 -1.90 -19.06 -13.61
C LEU A 66 -1.28 -18.24 -12.48
N SER A 67 -1.18 -16.91 -12.61
CA SER A 67 -0.64 -16.08 -11.54
C SER A 67 -1.56 -16.06 -10.31
N ALA A 68 -0.96 -15.92 -9.12
CA ALA A 68 -1.71 -15.83 -7.87
C ALA A 68 -2.72 -14.67 -7.85
N VAL A 69 -2.40 -13.55 -8.53
CA VAL A 69 -3.30 -12.40 -8.61
C VAL A 69 -4.48 -12.68 -9.53
N SER A 70 -4.25 -13.30 -10.69
CA SER A 70 -5.32 -13.67 -11.63
C SER A 70 -6.29 -14.66 -11.00
N GLN A 71 -5.77 -15.69 -10.32
CA GLN A 71 -6.59 -16.65 -9.57
C GLN A 71 -7.40 -15.95 -8.47
N LEU A 72 -6.76 -15.11 -7.65
CA LEU A 72 -7.42 -14.39 -6.56
C LEU A 72 -8.56 -13.48 -7.05
N VAL A 73 -8.33 -12.76 -8.16
CA VAL A 73 -9.34 -11.88 -8.77
C VAL A 73 -10.52 -12.71 -9.28
N ALA A 74 -10.26 -13.84 -9.95
CA ALA A 74 -11.31 -14.72 -10.45
C ALA A 74 -12.13 -15.35 -9.32
N GLU A 75 -11.46 -15.86 -8.28
CA GLU A 75 -12.10 -16.54 -7.15
C GLU A 75 -12.96 -15.61 -6.30
N ARG A 76 -12.50 -14.37 -6.07
CA ARG A 76 -13.18 -13.42 -5.17
C ARG A 76 -14.09 -12.43 -5.90
N GLY A 77 -14.19 -12.51 -7.22
CA GLY A 77 -15.03 -11.61 -8.02
C GLY A 77 -14.51 -10.17 -8.03
N GLY A 78 -13.24 -9.97 -8.37
CA GLY A 78 -12.64 -8.64 -8.44
C GLY A 78 -13.31 -7.75 -9.50
N VAL A 79 -13.48 -6.47 -9.18
CA VAL A 79 -14.17 -5.47 -10.02
C VAL A 79 -13.24 -4.33 -10.43
N ASP A 80 -13.58 -3.70 -11.54
CA ASP A 80 -12.92 -2.48 -11.99
C ASP A 80 -13.39 -1.29 -11.15
N LEU A 81 -12.49 -0.33 -10.95
CA LEU A 81 -12.88 0.95 -10.39
C LEU A 81 -13.62 1.74 -11.48
N MET A 82 -14.86 2.14 -11.17
CA MET A 82 -15.71 2.96 -12.05
C MET A 82 -15.88 2.34 -13.46
N PRO A 83 -16.49 1.15 -13.58
CA PRO A 83 -16.63 0.45 -14.86
C PRO A 83 -17.43 1.25 -15.90
N GLU A 84 -18.29 2.18 -15.49
CA GLU A 84 -19.08 3.06 -16.35
C GLU A 84 -18.24 3.95 -17.28
N LEU A 85 -16.97 4.20 -16.93
CA LEU A 85 -16.05 5.04 -17.71
C LEU A 85 -15.33 4.29 -18.84
N GLY A 86 -15.38 2.94 -18.87
CA GLY A 86 -14.78 2.13 -19.94
C GLY A 86 -13.24 2.13 -20.00
N TYR A 87 -12.55 2.62 -18.95
CA TYR A 87 -11.08 2.76 -18.95
C TYR A 87 -10.30 1.47 -18.79
N ARG A 88 -10.95 0.36 -18.42
CA ARG A 88 -10.34 -0.98 -18.23
C ARG A 88 -9.02 -0.93 -17.43
N PRO A 89 -9.04 -0.43 -16.18
CA PRO A 89 -7.83 -0.36 -15.36
C PRO A 89 -7.28 -1.76 -15.05
N THR A 90 -5.95 -1.87 -14.94
CA THR A 90 -5.30 -3.12 -14.50
C THR A 90 -5.54 -3.42 -13.03
N ASN A 91 -5.72 -2.39 -12.19
CA ASN A 91 -5.97 -2.56 -10.77
C ASN A 91 -7.39 -3.06 -10.52
N LYS A 92 -7.52 -4.27 -9.97
CA LYS A 92 -8.82 -4.87 -9.61
C LYS A 92 -9.07 -4.74 -8.10
N TYR A 93 -10.28 -4.37 -7.73
CA TYR A 93 -10.71 -4.24 -6.35
C TYR A 93 -11.51 -5.46 -5.93
N LEU A 94 -11.16 -6.05 -4.79
CA LEU A 94 -11.86 -7.21 -4.28
C LEU A 94 -13.02 -6.76 -3.38
N PRO A 95 -14.19 -7.43 -3.43
CA PRO A 95 -15.30 -7.11 -2.55
C PRO A 95 -14.89 -7.30 -1.08
N PRO A 96 -15.52 -6.58 -0.13
CA PRO A 96 -15.31 -6.80 1.29
C PRO A 96 -15.52 -8.28 1.64
N ARG A 97 -14.63 -8.85 2.45
CA ARG A 97 -14.86 -10.20 2.97
C ARG A 97 -16.10 -10.15 3.86
N ALA A 98 -16.99 -11.13 3.71
CA ALA A 98 -18.11 -11.26 4.62
C ALA A 98 -17.57 -11.36 6.05
N HIS A 99 -18.11 -10.55 6.95
CA HIS A 99 -17.83 -10.68 8.37
C HIS A 99 -18.40 -12.02 8.83
N THR A 100 -17.56 -13.05 8.92
CA THR A 100 -17.88 -14.22 9.73
C THR A 100 -18.08 -13.74 11.16
N ALA A 101 -19.18 -14.12 11.81
CA ALA A 101 -19.49 -13.85 13.22
C ALA A 101 -18.45 -14.41 14.22
N ARG A 102 -17.30 -14.86 13.72
CA ARG A 102 -16.18 -15.47 14.42
C ARG A 102 -14.94 -14.56 14.37
N ALA A 103 -15.13 -13.24 14.35
CA ALA A 103 -14.09 -12.38 14.88
C ALA A 103 -14.07 -12.65 16.39
N ALA A 104 -13.02 -13.27 16.89
CA ALA A 104 -12.78 -13.27 18.33
C ALA A 104 -12.70 -11.79 18.73
N SER A 105 -13.75 -11.28 19.35
CA SER A 105 -13.67 -10.03 20.08
C SER A 105 -12.76 -10.31 21.26
N VAL A 106 -11.46 -10.18 21.05
CA VAL A 106 -10.54 -9.93 22.15
C VAL A 106 -10.97 -8.56 22.63
N ALA A 107 -11.83 -8.54 23.65
CA ALA A 107 -12.11 -7.31 24.36
C ALA A 107 -10.74 -6.77 24.78
N ALA A 108 -10.38 -5.60 24.25
CA ALA A 108 -9.20 -4.91 24.74
C ALA A 108 -9.37 -4.82 26.26
N PRO A 109 -8.39 -5.29 27.06
CA PRO A 109 -8.49 -5.16 28.50
C PRO A 109 -8.72 -3.68 28.81
N ALA A 110 -9.61 -3.41 29.77
CA ALA A 110 -9.84 -2.05 30.23
C ALA A 110 -8.49 -1.45 30.61
N LEU A 111 -8.00 -0.51 29.80
CA LEU A 111 -6.76 0.18 30.08
C LEU A 111 -7.04 1.03 31.31
N GLU A 112 -6.36 0.72 32.41
CA GLU A 112 -6.32 1.59 33.57
C GLU A 112 -5.80 2.96 33.09
N PRO A 113 -6.49 4.07 33.39
CA PRO A 113 -6.01 5.39 33.01
C PRO A 113 -4.65 5.60 33.67
N VAL A 114 -3.61 5.80 32.86
CA VAL A 114 -2.28 6.17 33.34
C VAL A 114 -2.43 7.52 34.04
N ARG A 115 -2.39 7.52 35.37
CA ARG A 115 -2.37 8.74 36.17
C ARG A 115 -1.07 9.48 35.84
N ALA A 116 -1.19 10.68 35.28
CA ALA A 116 -0.05 11.59 35.03
C ALA A 116 0.59 12.12 36.33
N GLU A 117 0.04 11.74 37.49
CA GLU A 117 0.38 12.34 38.77
C GLU A 117 1.36 11.44 39.53
N GLY A 118 2.64 11.69 39.29
CA GLY A 118 3.74 11.11 40.04
C GLY A 118 4.72 10.33 39.18
N GLY A 119 6.00 10.47 39.51
CA GLY A 119 7.12 9.86 38.78
C GLY A 119 7.92 10.87 37.96
N PHE A 120 9.06 10.42 37.44
CA PHE A 120 10.01 11.24 36.67
C PHE A 120 9.36 11.88 35.43
N LEU A 121 8.57 11.14 34.67
CA LEU A 121 7.93 11.65 33.45
C LEU A 121 6.83 12.69 33.74
N GLY A 122 6.05 12.52 34.81
CA GLY A 122 5.07 13.53 35.23
C GLY A 122 5.72 14.83 35.78
N TRP A 123 6.95 14.75 36.29
CA TRP A 123 7.75 15.92 36.63
C TRP A 123 8.30 16.61 35.36
N VAL A 124 8.80 15.86 34.38
CA VAL A 124 9.27 16.41 33.09
C VAL A 124 8.15 17.11 32.33
N ASP A 125 6.97 16.50 32.24
CA ASP A 125 5.81 17.06 31.55
C ASP A 125 5.34 18.38 32.18
N ARG A 126 5.39 18.47 33.52
CA ARG A 126 5.14 19.72 34.26
C ARG A 126 6.21 20.79 34.01
N MET A 127 7.46 20.39 33.78
CA MET A 127 8.55 21.32 33.50
C MET A 127 8.49 21.90 32.08
N LEU A 128 7.97 21.13 31.12
CA LEU A 128 7.90 21.51 29.70
C LEU A 128 6.58 22.19 29.29
N SER A 129 5.55 22.14 30.15
CA SER A 129 4.23 22.75 29.89
C SER A 129 4.12 24.23 30.31
N ASN A 130 5.25 24.90 30.53
CA ASN A 130 5.33 26.31 30.96
C ASN A 130 6.00 27.17 29.88
#